data_AF-A0AAE3NSD9-F1
#
_entry.id   AF-A0AAE3NSD9-F1
#
_cell.length_a   1.000
_cell.length_b   1.000
_cell.length_c   1.000
_cell.angle_alpha   90.00
_cell.angle_beta   90.00
_cell.angle_gamma   90.00
#
_symmetry.space_group_name_H-M   'P 1'
#
loop_
_entity.id
_entity.type
_entity.pdbx_description
1 polymer ?
#
loop_
_entity_poly.entity_id
_entity_poly.type
_entity_poly.pdbx_seq_one_letter_code
_entity_poly.pdbx_strand_id
1 'polypeptide(L)'
;MQQDRSRLIVLVLLLAWVVAFFGAFIAFYLTPAKDFGLARGWNKVGVFMAWQAAATLLALLTAIFAWGLPRRTGLRRAGFVPVAVLGLSALALAGLLVWVNLSDPRPEPAAPPSSAPAPAPDAAPVTEPPPE
;
A
#
# COMPACT_ATOMS: atom_id res chain seq x y z
N MET A 1 -4.82 -20.94 37.78
CA MET A 1 -5.39 -19.56 37.74
C MET A 1 -4.58 -18.60 36.88
N GLN A 2 -3.37 -18.14 37.27
CA GLN A 2 -2.65 -17.12 36.48
C GLN A 2 -2.23 -17.60 35.08
N GLN A 3 -1.88 -18.88 34.95
CA GLN A 3 -1.52 -19.51 33.67
C GLN A 3 -2.70 -19.65 32.72
N ASP A 4 -3.90 -19.92 33.23
CA ASP A 4 -5.13 -20.04 32.43
C ASP A 4 -5.57 -18.68 31.90
N ARG A 5 -5.43 -17.64 32.72
CA ARG A 5 -5.70 -16.25 32.31
C ARG A 5 -4.79 -15.80 31.17
N SER A 6 -3.49 -16.09 31.24
CA SER A 6 -2.54 -15.74 30.16
C SER A 6 -2.87 -16.48 28.85
N ARG A 7 -3.29 -17.75 28.93
CA ARG A 7 -3.73 -18.51 27.74
C ARG A 7 -4.96 -17.90 27.08
N LEU A 8 -5.96 -17.54 27.88
CA LEU A 8 -7.17 -16.86 27.40
C LEU A 8 -6.83 -15.52 26.74
N ILE A 9 -5.96 -14.70 27.35
CA ILE A 9 -5.51 -13.43 26.78
C ILE A 9 -4.87 -13.62 25.41
N VAL A 10 -3.95 -14.59 25.28
CA VAL A 10 -3.29 -14.90 24.00
C VAL A 10 -4.28 -15.38 22.93
N LEU A 11 -5.27 -16.19 23.31
CA LEU A 11 -6.32 -16.64 22.38
C LEU A 11 -7.22 -15.49 21.90
N VAL A 12 -7.64 -14.61 22.81
CA VAL A 12 -8.44 -13.43 22.47
C VAL A 12 -7.65 -12.48 21.57
N LEU A 13 -6.38 -12.25 21.87
CA LEU A 13 -5.48 -11.44 21.04
C LEU A 13 -5.28 -12.04 19.65
N LEU A 14 -5.10 -13.36 19.56
CA LEU A 14 -5.00 -14.07 18.28
C LEU A 14 -6.30 -13.93 17.47
N LEU A 15 -7.46 -14.11 18.10
CA LEU A 15 -8.74 -13.97 17.42
C LEU A 15 -8.97 -12.53 16.94
N ALA A 16 -8.69 -11.55 17.79
CA ALA A 16 -8.75 -10.14 17.43
C ALA A 16 -7.79 -9.81 16.28
N TRP A 17 -6.59 -10.36 16.30
CA TRP A 17 -5.61 -10.20 15.22
C TRP A 17 -6.13 -10.78 13.90
N VAL A 18 -6.69 -11.99 13.89
CA VAL A 18 -7.29 -12.60 12.70
C VAL A 18 -8.39 -11.70 12.16
N VAL A 19 -9.30 -11.24 13.02
CA VAL A 19 -10.39 -10.33 12.61
C VAL A 19 -9.84 -9.03 12.05
N ALA A 20 -8.82 -8.44 12.67
CA ALA A 20 -8.20 -7.21 12.16
C ALA A 20 -7.50 -7.41 10.82
N PHE A 21 -6.75 -8.51 10.68
CA PHE A 21 -5.99 -8.83 9.49
C PHE A 21 -6.90 -9.13 8.30
N PHE A 22 -7.86 -10.04 8.44
CA PHE A 22 -8.82 -10.36 7.38
C PHE A 22 -9.84 -9.24 7.16
N GLY A 23 -10.23 -8.54 8.23
CA GLY A 23 -11.07 -7.35 8.17
C GLY A 23 -10.46 -6.25 7.31
N ALA A 24 -9.13 -6.11 7.28
CA ALA A 24 -8.44 -5.18 6.39
C ALA A 24 -8.79 -5.41 4.91
N PHE A 25 -8.81 -6.67 4.47
CA PHE A 25 -9.12 -7.03 3.08
C PHE A 25 -10.60 -6.81 2.76
N ILE A 26 -11.49 -7.17 3.68
CA ILE A 26 -12.93 -6.95 3.55
C ILE A 26 -13.22 -5.44 3.47
N ALA A 27 -12.64 -4.65 4.37
CA ALA A 27 -12.77 -3.19 4.38
C ALA A 27 -12.21 -2.58 3.09
N PHE A 28 -11.05 -3.04 2.62
CA PHE A 28 -10.47 -2.58 1.35
C PHE A 28 -11.38 -2.87 0.15
N TYR A 29 -12.00 -4.06 0.12
CA TYR A 29 -12.93 -4.46 -0.94
C TYR A 29 -14.23 -3.65 -0.91
N LEU A 30 -14.83 -3.51 0.28
CA LEU A 30 -16.11 -2.83 0.49
C LEU A 30 -16.01 -1.30 0.43
N THR A 31 -14.84 -0.71 0.70
CA THR A 31 -14.68 0.75 0.71
C THR A 31 -14.98 1.29 -0.69
N PRO A 32 -16.05 2.10 -0.86
CA PRO A 32 -16.38 2.69 -2.13
C PRO A 32 -15.28 3.66 -2.54
N ALA A 33 -14.99 3.71 -3.84
CA ALA A 33 -14.19 4.77 -4.43
C ALA A 33 -14.98 6.09 -4.33
N LYS A 34 -14.86 6.78 -3.21
CA LYS A 34 -15.17 8.22 -3.19
C LYS A 34 -14.09 8.87 -4.07
N ASP A 35 -14.53 9.60 -5.10
CA ASP A 35 -13.74 10.45 -6.01
C ASP A 35 -13.32 9.89 -7.39
N PHE A 36 -13.21 10.84 -8.32
CA PHE A 36 -12.71 10.67 -9.70
C PHE A 36 -11.19 10.96 -9.72
N GLY A 37 -10.37 10.03 -10.23
CA GLY A 37 -8.89 10.20 -10.39
C GLY A 37 -8.01 9.51 -9.34
N LEU A 38 -6.70 9.82 -9.30
CA LEU A 38 -5.64 9.25 -8.42
C LEU A 38 -6.03 9.15 -6.93
N ALA A 39 -6.87 10.08 -6.44
CA ALA A 39 -7.45 10.06 -5.10
C ALA A 39 -8.23 8.77 -4.78
N ARG A 40 -8.76 8.10 -5.81
CA ARG A 40 -9.48 6.82 -5.75
C ARG A 40 -8.66 5.69 -5.12
N GLY A 41 -7.37 5.62 -5.43
CA GLY A 41 -6.47 4.61 -4.86
C GLY A 41 -6.12 4.94 -3.41
N TRP A 42 -5.95 6.23 -3.11
CA TRP A 42 -5.45 6.68 -1.82
C TRP A 42 -6.43 6.45 -0.67
N ASN A 43 -7.74 6.61 -0.90
CA ASN A 43 -8.74 6.32 0.13
C ASN A 43 -8.74 4.84 0.54
N LYS A 44 -8.67 3.92 -0.44
CA LYS A 44 -8.66 2.48 -0.17
C LYS A 44 -7.37 2.05 0.52
N VAL A 45 -6.23 2.53 0.03
CA VAL A 45 -4.91 2.26 0.64
C VAL A 45 -4.85 2.81 2.06
N GLY A 46 -5.39 4.02 2.30
CA GLY A 46 -5.46 4.62 3.63
C GLY A 46 -6.27 3.79 4.63
N VAL A 47 -7.46 3.34 4.25
CA VAL A 47 -8.27 2.43 5.08
C VAL A 47 -7.53 1.13 5.35
N PHE A 48 -6.93 0.52 4.32
CA PHE A 48 -6.15 -0.70 4.49
C PHE A 48 -4.97 -0.51 5.44
N MET A 49 -4.21 0.59 5.29
CA MET A 49 -3.08 0.91 6.17
C MET A 49 -3.51 1.12 7.62
N ALA A 50 -4.67 1.75 7.86
CA ALA A 50 -5.21 1.89 9.21
C ALA A 50 -5.50 0.52 9.85
N TRP A 51 -6.11 -0.41 9.11
CA TRP A 51 -6.34 -1.76 9.58
C TRP A 51 -5.05 -2.57 9.75
N GLN A 52 -4.06 -2.40 8.87
CA GLN A 52 -2.75 -3.03 9.01
C GLN A 52 -2.00 -2.51 10.25
N ALA A 53 -2.12 -1.21 10.58
CA ALA A 53 -1.56 -0.66 11.80
C ALA A 53 -2.20 -1.30 13.05
N ALA A 54 -3.53 -1.45 13.07
CA ALA A 54 -4.24 -2.15 14.14
C ALA A 54 -3.83 -3.63 14.26
N ALA A 55 -3.74 -4.34 13.13
CA ALA A 55 -3.27 -5.72 13.08
C ALA A 55 -1.81 -5.85 13.56
N THR A 56 -0.94 -4.89 13.23
CA THR A 56 0.46 -4.86 13.68
C THR A 56 0.54 -4.73 15.19
N LEU A 57 -0.22 -3.79 15.78
CA LEU A 57 -0.26 -3.63 17.23
C LEU A 57 -0.73 -4.90 17.93
N LEU A 58 -1.79 -5.53 17.41
CA LEU A 58 -2.31 -6.79 17.96
C LEU A 58 -1.28 -7.92 17.84
N ALA A 59 -0.56 -8.03 16.73
CA ALA A 59 0.48 -9.03 16.55
C ALA A 59 1.60 -8.88 17.58
N LEU A 60 2.07 -7.65 17.81
CA LEU A 60 3.10 -7.37 18.81
C LEU A 60 2.63 -7.68 20.22
N LEU A 61 1.42 -7.25 20.59
CA LEU A 61 0.84 -7.60 21.89
C LEU A 61 0.75 -9.11 22.07
N THR A 62 0.27 -9.83 21.05
CA THR A 62 0.19 -11.30 21.08
C THR A 62 1.56 -11.93 21.35
N ALA A 63 2.61 -11.46 20.67
CA ALA A 63 3.97 -11.96 20.86
C ALA A 63 4.54 -11.65 22.26
N ILE A 64 4.28 -10.45 22.80
CA ILE A 64 4.69 -10.06 24.16
C ILE A 64 4.05 -10.98 25.20
N PHE A 65 2.74 -11.18 25.13
CA PHE A 65 2.03 -12.07 26.05
C PHE A 65 2.41 -13.55 25.85
N ALA A 66 2.69 -13.97 24.62
CA ALA A 66 3.17 -15.32 24.33
C ALA A 66 4.59 -15.58 24.83
N TRP A 67 5.42 -14.54 24.98
CA TRP A 67 6.77 -14.69 25.53
C TRP A 67 6.74 -15.19 26.98
N GLY A 68 5.73 -14.80 27.76
CA GLY A 68 5.51 -15.25 29.13
C GLY A 68 5.01 -16.70 29.27
N LEU A 69 4.68 -17.40 28.18
CA LEU A 69 4.25 -18.80 28.22
C LEU A 69 5.45 -19.78 28.28
N PRO A 70 5.26 -21.01 28.80
CA PRO A 70 6.31 -22.02 28.82
C PRO A 70 6.81 -22.38 27.41
N ARG A 71 8.14 -22.52 27.25
CA ARG A 71 8.81 -22.74 25.95
C ARG A 71 8.29 -23.93 25.14
N ARG A 72 7.74 -24.96 25.79
CA ARG A 72 7.24 -26.21 25.16
C ARG A 72 5.76 -26.18 24.74
N THR A 73 5.05 -25.06 24.95
CA THR A 73 3.62 -24.97 24.66
C THR A 73 3.38 -24.61 23.18
N GLY A 74 2.53 -25.36 22.46
CA GLY A 74 2.15 -25.03 21.08
C GLY A 74 1.54 -23.63 20.95
N LEU A 75 0.82 -23.17 21.98
CA LEU A 75 0.23 -21.83 22.05
C LEU A 75 1.27 -20.70 22.02
N ARG A 76 2.47 -20.94 22.57
CA ARG A 76 3.57 -19.96 22.48
C ARG A 76 4.00 -19.77 21.04
N ARG A 77 4.14 -20.86 20.28
CA ARG A 77 4.45 -20.80 18.83
C ARG A 77 3.35 -20.09 18.06
N ALA A 78 2.09 -20.41 18.34
CA ALA A 78 0.93 -19.75 17.74
C ALA A 78 0.95 -18.23 17.98
N GLY A 79 1.36 -17.76 19.17
CA GLY A 79 1.45 -16.33 19.48
C GLY A 79 2.51 -15.55 18.67
N PHE A 80 3.49 -16.24 18.07
CA PHE A 80 4.47 -15.62 17.16
C PHE A 80 4.04 -15.69 15.68
N VAL A 81 3.00 -16.45 15.35
CA VAL A 81 2.48 -16.54 13.97
C VAL A 81 2.09 -15.17 13.42
N PRO A 82 1.36 -14.30 14.15
CA PRO A 82 1.04 -12.95 13.69
C PRO A 82 2.26 -12.14 13.24
N VAL A 83 3.34 -12.20 14.03
CA VAL A 83 4.60 -11.48 13.74
C VAL A 83 5.31 -12.08 12.54
N ALA A 84 5.32 -13.42 12.42
CA ALA A 84 5.91 -14.09 11.25
C ALA A 84 5.16 -13.73 9.95
N VAL A 85 3.82 -13.69 9.99
CA VAL A 85 3.01 -13.29 8.84
C VAL A 85 3.26 -11.83 8.47
N LEU A 86 3.37 -10.93 9.44
CA LEU A 86 3.74 -9.53 9.22
C LEU A 86 5.11 -9.39 8.57
N GLY A 87 6.12 -10.08 9.11
CA GLY A 87 7.47 -10.08 8.55
C GLY A 87 7.50 -10.59 7.12
N LEU A 88 6.81 -11.70 6.84
CA LEU A 88 6.71 -12.25 5.49
C LEU A 88 5.99 -11.30 4.52
N SER A 89 4.91 -10.66 4.98
CA SER A 89 4.14 -9.70 4.17
C SER A 89 4.98 -8.47 3.84
N ALA A 90 5.73 -7.94 4.81
CA ALA A 90 6.64 -6.82 4.60
C ALA A 90 7.78 -7.17 3.65
N LEU A 91 8.36 -8.37 3.77
CA LEU A 91 9.39 -8.86 2.86
C LEU A 91 8.87 -9.05 1.44
N ALA A 92 7.66 -9.60 1.27
CA ALA A 92 7.03 -9.74 -0.03
C ALA A 92 6.80 -8.38 -0.70
N LEU A 93 6.32 -7.39 0.06
CA LEU A 93 6.12 -6.04 -0.45
C LEU A 93 7.45 -5.37 -0.82
N ALA A 94 8.48 -5.49 0.02
CA ALA A 94 9.80 -4.94 -0.27
C ALA A 94 10.42 -5.61 -1.52
N GLY A 95 10.31 -6.93 -1.64
CA GLY A 95 10.76 -7.68 -2.81
C GLY A 95 10.04 -7.24 -4.09
N LEU A 96 8.72 -7.01 -4.02
CA LEU A 96 7.94 -6.48 -5.14
C LEU A 96 8.41 -5.07 -5.55
N LEU A 97 8.66 -4.17 -4.58
CA LEU A 97 9.14 -2.82 -4.86
C LEU A 97 10.52 -2.81 -5.51
N VAL A 98 11.43 -3.66 -5.02
CA VAL A 98 12.76 -3.85 -5.62
C VAL A 98 12.61 -4.38 -7.04
N TRP A 99 11.77 -5.38 -7.26
CA TRP A 99 11.53 -5.96 -8.59
C TRP A 99 10.96 -4.93 -9.57
N VAL A 100 9.97 -4.13 -9.18
CA VAL A 100 9.40 -3.06 -10.02
C VAL A 100 10.48 -2.03 -10.36
N ASN A 101 11.27 -1.60 -9.40
CA ASN A 101 12.33 -0.62 -9.64
C ASN A 101 13.43 -1.12 -10.58
N LEU A 102 13.77 -2.41 -10.51
CA LEU A 102 14.73 -3.04 -11.43
C LEU A 102 14.15 -3.28 -12.82
N SER A 103 12.84 -3.42 -12.94
CA SER A 103 12.15 -3.78 -14.19
C SER A 103 11.72 -2.58 -15.03
N ASP A 104 12.03 -1.35 -14.62
CA ASP A 104 11.62 -0.13 -15.32
C ASP A 104 12.73 0.32 -16.29
N PRO A 105 12.65 0.00 -17.61
CA PRO A 105 13.55 0.58 -18.60
C PRO A 105 13.25 2.07 -18.67
N ARG A 106 14.16 2.91 -18.16
CA ARG A 106 14.05 4.37 -18.26
C ARG A 106 13.69 4.74 -19.71
N PRO A 107 12.61 5.49 -19.95
CA PRO A 107 12.35 6.04 -21.27
C PRO A 107 13.59 6.85 -21.65
N GLU A 108 14.27 6.46 -22.74
CA GLU A 108 15.27 7.34 -23.33
C GLU A 108 14.60 8.71 -23.54
N PRO A 109 15.25 9.83 -23.15
CA PRO A 109 14.71 11.15 -23.43
C PRO A 109 14.37 11.21 -24.92
N ALA A 110 13.08 11.36 -25.23
CA ALA A 110 12.66 11.54 -26.61
C ALA A 110 13.48 12.70 -27.17
N ALA A 111 14.17 12.46 -28.29
CA ALA A 111 14.96 13.48 -28.96
C ALA A 111 14.08 14.75 -29.08
N PRO A 112 14.61 15.94 -28.73
CA PRO A 112 13.81 17.16 -28.79
C PRO A 112 13.20 17.28 -30.19
N PRO A 113 11.92 17.68 -30.29
CA PRO A 113 11.27 17.83 -31.59
C PRO A 113 12.14 18.75 -32.45
N SER A 114 12.59 18.26 -33.60
CA SER A 114 13.28 19.08 -34.59
C SER A 114 12.39 20.29 -34.86
N SER A 115 12.92 21.49 -34.62
CA SER A 115 12.24 22.74 -34.90
C SER A 115 11.97 22.83 -36.40
N ALA A 116 10.81 22.32 -36.83
CA ALA A 116 10.27 22.61 -38.14
C ALA A 116 10.19 24.14 -38.26
N PRO A 117 10.70 24.74 -39.35
CA PRO A 117 10.60 26.18 -39.57
C PRO A 117 9.12 26.58 -39.46
N ALA A 118 8.83 27.60 -38.65
CA ALA A 118 7.50 28.18 -38.59
C ALA A 118 7.08 28.62 -40.01
N PRO A 119 5.85 28.33 -40.46
CA PRO A 119 5.37 28.85 -41.74
C PRO A 119 5.45 30.38 -41.70
N ALA A 120 6.05 30.97 -42.73
CA ALA A 120 6.22 32.42 -42.85
C ALA A 120 4.84 33.10 -42.74
N PRO A 121 4.71 34.22 -42.03
CA PRO A 121 3.46 34.96 -41.99
C PRO A 121 3.09 35.38 -43.41
N ASP A 122 1.91 34.95 -43.87
CA ASP A 122 1.33 35.37 -45.13
C ASP A 122 1.40 36.91 -45.21
N ALA A 123 2.10 37.40 -46.22
CA ALA A 123 2.15 38.83 -46.51
C ALA A 123 0.72 39.33 -46.73
N ALA A 124 0.28 40.26 -45.88
CA ALA A 124 -1.01 40.90 -46.04
C ALA A 124 -1.13 41.49 -47.47
N PRO A 125 -2.28 41.36 -48.13
CA PRO A 125 -2.46 41.88 -49.48
C PRO A 125 -2.27 43.39 -49.48
N VAL A 126 -1.34 43.87 -50.30
CA VAL A 126 -1.10 45.29 -50.55
C VAL A 126 -2.35 45.85 -51.22
N THR A 127 -3.16 46.61 -50.48
CA THR A 127 -4.22 47.43 -51.06
C THR A 127 -3.60 48.54 -51.90
N GLU A 128 -3.70 48.38 -53.21
CA GLU A 128 -3.33 49.39 -54.19
C GLU A 128 -4.29 50.59 -54.09
N PRO A 129 -3.80 51.84 -54.00
CA PRO A 129 -4.65 53.02 -53.95
C PRO A 129 -5.35 53.28 -55.30
N PRO A 130 -6.57 53.85 -55.29
CA PRO A 130 -7.34 54.07 -56.51
C PRO A 130 -6.69 55.10 -57.44
N PRO A 131 -6.83 54.94 -58.78
CA PRO A 131 -6.29 55.89 -59.75
C PRO A 131 -7.06 57.21 -59.73
N GLU A 132 -6.33 58.33 -59.77
CA GLU A 132 -6.84 59.69 -60.06
C GLU A 132 -6.95 59.93 -61.58
#